data_AF-A0A2N3B9V5-F1
#
_entry.id   AF-A0A2N3B9V5-F1
#
_cell.length_a   1.000
_cell.length_b   1.000
_cell.length_c   1.000
_cell.angle_alpha   90.00
_cell.angle_beta   90.00
_cell.angle_gamma   90.00
#
_symmetry.space_group_name_H-M   'P 1'
#
loop_
_entity.id
_entity.type
_entity.pdbx_description
1 polymer ?
#
loop_
_entity_poly.entity_id
_entity_poly.type
_entity_poly.pdbx_seq_one_letter_code
_entity_poly.pdbx_strand_id
1 'polypeptide(L)'
;MNAATGGRATGTGDTDIVNDLPEPDEPDIRRSVRDVLGSLPPGAMDAFQREQAGTATGLDADWIVFDCEMRDGLPIPLKLPERLHPLWHDIAVALERQGHIGAGLALKAHLALIAEGDDEHPARIMVLPDGAMAHALRGILRQEEMTAAELRLLKQLICGAGLAEAARADGVSHETRRTQFKSLARKFGARSQAELTSRAIVQLLLETGTARPPAREGTDDRFIALADEFLPGARCHELQGADGARHRLIDLGPADGRPVVFLHPQILPDFRPEDLDLLRAHGMRFIVPLRHGAMSVAGPDMSADEHLDHACAGIELARAHFAGGRADLLACLSGAAFGIEYARRHPERVASLAFVGAPAIPAAGSSTTGRLRAGLFRLATYDGALFARVMDFFGRRINQPETFRRLLANYYRPCPADLAIIEAEYAAPHGGERLRKLCAASMRSIRQDFHHQTSLRWQDLPQDRFPVTFIHGAKDNTHPLPAVRALAGELGGHPVHVIPEAGQLLYYRHFAPLLDIHDRFLSAGVPQAGEKTGTPIHPDTERRGDGAASRGRRR
;
A
#
# COMPACT_ATOMS: atom_id res chain seq x y z
N MET A 1 -64.04 10.91 37.60
CA MET A 1 -62.67 10.54 37.23
C MET A 1 -62.75 9.82 35.89
N ASN A 2 -62.72 10.60 34.81
CA ASN A 2 -62.79 10.21 33.39
C ASN A 2 -61.35 9.97 32.89
N ALA A 3 -60.99 9.22 31.84
CA ALA A 3 -61.60 8.43 30.76
C ALA A 3 -60.44 7.59 30.15
N ALA A 4 -60.61 6.30 29.84
CA ALA A 4 -60.98 5.69 28.55
C ALA A 4 -59.88 5.52 27.47
N THR A 5 -59.70 4.24 27.06
CA THR A 5 -59.55 3.68 25.69
C THR A 5 -58.31 3.93 24.81
N GLY A 6 -57.51 2.86 24.65
CA GLY A 6 -57.18 2.11 23.40
C GLY A 6 -56.83 2.80 22.08
N GLY A 7 -55.76 2.32 21.42
CA GLY A 7 -55.47 2.54 19.99
C GLY A 7 -54.27 1.74 19.46
N ARG A 8 -54.47 1.00 18.36
CA ARG A 8 -53.49 0.22 17.56
C ARG A 8 -52.59 1.13 16.70
N ALA A 9 -51.37 0.65 16.37
CA ALA A 9 -50.67 0.89 15.10
C ALA A 9 -49.56 -0.19 14.94
N THR A 10 -49.73 -1.23 14.11
CA THR A 10 -49.28 -1.35 12.70
C THR A 10 -47.78 -1.15 12.52
N GLY A 11 -47.09 -2.23 12.16
CA GLY A 11 -45.68 -2.23 11.85
C GLY A 11 -45.37 -1.60 10.50
N THR A 12 -44.16 -1.05 10.45
CA THR A 12 -43.29 -0.98 9.28
C THR A 12 -41.89 -1.16 9.86
N GLY A 13 -41.31 -2.35 9.65
CA GLY A 13 -39.92 -2.60 9.95
C GLY A 13 -39.07 -1.99 8.85
N ASP A 14 -38.38 -0.91 9.19
CA ASP A 14 -37.13 -0.52 8.53
C ASP A 14 -36.06 -0.61 9.62
N THR A 15 -35.37 -1.75 9.62
CA THR A 15 -34.11 -1.92 10.35
C THR A 15 -32.99 -1.43 9.45
N ASP A 16 -32.73 -0.13 9.50
CA ASP A 16 -31.41 0.42 9.19
C ASP A 16 -30.45 -0.02 10.32
N ILE A 17 -29.86 -1.21 10.15
CA ILE A 17 -28.69 -1.65 10.92
C ILE A 17 -27.46 -1.43 10.05
N VAL A 18 -27.20 -0.16 9.73
CA VAL A 18 -25.89 0.31 9.28
C VAL A 18 -25.74 1.71 9.88
N ASN A 19 -24.65 1.95 10.61
CA ASN A 19 -24.24 3.19 11.28
C ASN A 19 -24.60 3.32 12.77
N ASP A 20 -24.03 2.46 13.61
CA ASP A 20 -23.70 2.82 14.99
C ASP A 20 -22.25 2.39 15.29
N LEU A 21 -21.30 3.04 14.62
CA LEU A 21 -19.96 3.20 15.17
C LEU A 21 -19.95 4.55 15.88
N PRO A 22 -19.66 4.62 17.19
CA PRO A 22 -19.64 5.88 17.90
C PRO A 22 -18.62 6.82 17.25
N GLU A 23 -18.99 8.08 17.01
CA GLU A 23 -18.01 9.12 16.69
C GLU A 23 -16.93 9.12 17.78
N PRO A 24 -15.65 8.99 17.42
CA PRO A 24 -14.61 8.94 18.43
C PRO A 24 -14.43 10.31 19.05
N ASP A 25 -14.56 10.38 20.37
CA ASP A 25 -14.16 11.56 21.12
C ASP A 25 -12.69 11.91 20.81
N GLU A 26 -12.37 13.20 20.66
CA GLU A 26 -11.02 13.74 20.49
C GLU A 26 -9.91 13.06 21.36
N PRO A 27 -10.16 12.66 22.63
CA PRO A 27 -9.24 11.83 23.42
C PRO A 27 -8.83 10.48 22.78
N ASP A 28 -9.66 9.82 21.98
CA ASP A 28 -9.35 8.52 21.38
C ASP A 28 -8.45 8.65 20.13
N ILE A 29 -8.59 9.73 19.36
CA ILE A 29 -7.67 10.06 18.25
C ILE A 29 -6.28 10.40 18.79
N ARG A 30 -6.20 11.26 19.83
CA ARG A 30 -4.92 11.60 20.48
C ARG A 30 -4.25 10.38 21.11
N ARG A 31 -5.02 9.47 21.70
CA ARG A 31 -4.54 8.17 22.20
C ARG A 31 -3.99 7.31 21.07
N SER A 32 -4.67 7.25 19.92
CA SER A 32 -4.26 6.46 18.76
C SER A 32 -2.94 6.95 18.17
N VAL A 33 -2.77 8.26 18.00
CA VAL A 33 -1.50 8.86 17.56
C VAL A 33 -0.38 8.56 18.56
N ARG A 34 -0.66 8.63 19.87
CA ARG A 34 0.30 8.28 20.92
C ARG A 34 0.67 6.80 20.90
N ASP A 35 -0.30 5.90 20.71
CA ASP A 35 -0.06 4.46 20.65
C ASP A 35 0.81 4.10 19.43
N VAL A 36 0.56 4.73 18.27
CA VAL A 36 1.35 4.54 17.04
C VAL A 36 2.76 5.10 17.21
N LEU A 37 2.89 6.38 17.53
CA LEU A 37 4.18 7.07 17.54
C LEU A 37 5.02 6.75 18.79
N GLY A 38 4.38 6.45 19.92
CA GLY A 38 5.03 5.99 21.14
C GLY A 38 5.57 4.56 21.04
N SER A 39 5.22 3.84 19.98
CA SER A 39 5.80 2.53 19.64
C SER A 39 7.04 2.64 18.73
N LEU A 40 7.41 3.86 18.33
CA LEU A 40 8.60 4.17 17.54
C LEU A 40 9.77 4.65 18.42
N PRO A 41 11.01 4.73 17.89
CA PRO A 41 12.16 5.23 18.64
C PRO A 41 11.91 6.63 19.25
N PRO A 42 12.60 6.97 20.36
CA PRO A 42 12.48 8.28 21.01
C PRO A 42 12.65 9.45 20.02
N GLY A 43 11.83 10.49 20.18
CA GLY A 43 11.81 11.66 19.31
C GLY A 43 10.94 11.52 18.04
N ALA A 44 10.33 10.34 17.80
CA ALA A 44 9.41 10.15 16.68
C ALA A 44 8.15 11.01 16.77
N MET A 45 7.60 11.19 17.99
CA MET A 45 6.46 12.09 18.23
C MET A 45 6.83 13.53 17.91
N ASP A 46 7.96 14.02 18.39
CA ASP A 46 8.39 15.40 18.13
C ASP A 46 8.71 15.61 16.65
N ALA A 47 9.28 14.62 15.97
CA ALA A 47 9.51 14.66 14.53
C ALA A 47 8.19 14.72 13.75
N PHE A 48 7.24 13.85 14.10
CA PHE A 48 5.90 13.88 13.49
C PHE A 48 5.21 15.22 13.75
N GLN A 49 5.21 15.73 14.99
CA GLN A 49 4.60 17.00 15.33
C GLN A 49 5.26 18.18 14.62
N ARG A 50 6.60 18.20 14.46
CA ARG A 50 7.30 19.20 13.65
C ARG A 50 6.89 19.15 12.18
N GLU A 51 6.76 17.94 11.62
CA GLU A 51 6.29 17.74 10.25
C GLU A 51 4.81 18.12 10.08
N GLN A 52 3.96 17.85 11.08
CA GLN A 52 2.55 18.22 11.09
C GLN A 52 2.33 19.73 11.28
N ALA A 53 3.13 20.37 12.13
CA ALA A 53 3.12 21.82 12.32
C ALA A 53 3.55 22.58 11.05
N GLY A 54 4.32 21.93 10.16
CA GLY A 54 4.68 22.44 8.85
C GLY A 54 3.69 22.11 7.72
N THR A 55 2.69 21.25 7.92
CA THR A 55 1.80 20.74 6.85
C THR A 55 0.33 21.14 7.01
N ALA A 56 -0.01 21.96 8.01
CA ALA A 56 -1.37 22.44 8.21
C ALA A 56 -1.69 23.64 7.30
N THR A 57 -1.98 23.40 6.02
CA THR A 57 -3.08 24.02 5.25
C THR A 57 -3.08 23.45 3.83
N GLY A 58 -4.18 22.78 3.44
CA GLY A 58 -4.35 22.24 2.09
C GLY A 58 -4.41 23.33 1.02
N LEU A 59 -3.53 23.18 0.03
CA LEU A 59 -3.63 23.56 -1.39
C LEU A 59 -2.37 22.95 -2.04
N ASP A 60 -2.53 22.12 -3.07
CA ASP A 60 -1.45 21.43 -3.78
C ASP A 60 -0.31 22.39 -4.13
N ALA A 61 0.84 22.25 -3.46
CA ALA A 61 2.06 22.92 -3.85
C ALA A 61 2.70 22.11 -4.98
N ASP A 62 2.09 22.15 -6.17
CA ASP A 62 2.58 21.43 -7.35
C ASP A 62 3.85 22.10 -7.87
N TRP A 63 4.99 21.54 -7.49
CA TRP A 63 6.27 21.84 -8.10
C TRP A 63 6.26 21.39 -9.57
N ILE A 64 6.74 22.25 -10.46
CA ILE A 64 6.96 21.88 -11.85
C ILE A 64 8.42 21.45 -11.99
N VAL A 65 8.66 20.21 -12.42
CA VAL A 65 10.01 19.65 -12.55
C VAL A 65 10.33 19.43 -14.02
N PHE A 66 11.44 20.00 -14.48
CA PHE A 66 12.04 19.72 -15.78
C PHE A 66 13.23 18.80 -15.57
N ASP A 67 13.18 17.59 -16.12
CA ASP A 67 14.36 16.73 -16.22
C ASP A 67 15.16 17.18 -17.44
N CYS A 68 16.43 17.52 -17.25
CA CYS A 68 17.27 18.18 -18.23
C CYS A 68 18.53 17.36 -18.53
N GLU A 69 18.92 17.34 -19.80
CA GLU A 69 20.29 17.04 -20.20
C GLU A 69 21.13 18.33 -20.13
N MET A 70 22.41 18.17 -19.85
CA MET A 70 23.37 19.28 -19.89
C MET A 70 23.93 19.37 -21.30
N ARG A 71 23.67 20.47 -22.00
CA ARG A 71 24.28 20.78 -23.31
C ARG A 71 24.98 22.11 -23.25
N ASP A 72 26.26 22.13 -23.63
CA ASP A 72 27.11 23.32 -23.59
C ASP A 72 27.09 24.04 -22.23
N GLY A 73 26.98 23.26 -21.14
CA GLY A 73 26.92 23.78 -19.78
C GLY A 73 25.60 24.45 -19.40
N LEU A 74 24.52 24.24 -20.17
CA LEU A 74 23.17 24.69 -19.86
C LEU A 74 22.18 23.51 -19.79
N PRO A 75 21.21 23.54 -18.87
CA PRO A 75 20.17 22.52 -18.79
C PRO A 75 19.17 22.70 -19.93
N ILE A 76 18.84 21.62 -20.64
CA ILE A 76 17.81 21.57 -21.67
C ILE A 76 16.85 20.41 -21.36
N PRO A 77 15.52 20.64 -21.32
CA PRO A 77 14.56 19.59 -21.00
C PRO A 77 14.70 18.40 -21.93
N LEU A 78 14.65 17.20 -21.36
CA LEU A 78 14.76 15.94 -22.10
C LEU A 78 13.57 15.74 -23.03
N LYS A 79 12.37 16.19 -22.63
CA LYS A 79 11.14 15.96 -23.38
C LYS A 79 10.75 17.17 -24.23
N LEU A 80 10.31 16.91 -25.47
CA LEU A 80 9.85 17.94 -26.38
C LEU A 80 8.67 18.80 -25.85
N PRO A 81 7.64 18.23 -25.19
CA PRO A 81 6.55 19.02 -24.61
C PRO A 81 7.01 19.99 -23.51
N GLU A 82 8.02 19.60 -22.73
CA GLU A 82 8.60 20.43 -21.66
C GLU A 82 9.37 21.63 -22.24
N ARG A 83 10.00 21.47 -23.41
CA ARG A 83 10.65 22.58 -24.15
C ARG A 83 9.66 23.62 -24.66
N LEU A 84 8.41 23.23 -24.86
CA LEU A 84 7.32 24.10 -25.31
C LEU A 84 6.51 24.67 -24.13
N HIS A 85 6.86 24.31 -22.89
CA HIS A 85 6.17 24.81 -21.72
C HIS A 85 6.37 26.34 -21.57
N PRO A 86 5.33 27.14 -21.31
CA PRO A 86 5.47 28.60 -21.21
C PRO A 86 6.52 29.05 -20.18
N LEU A 87 6.62 28.36 -19.04
CA LEU A 87 7.65 28.65 -18.04
C LEU A 87 9.07 28.30 -18.50
N TRP A 88 9.23 27.35 -19.41
CA TRP A 88 10.55 27.02 -19.95
C TRP A 88 11.12 28.20 -20.74
N HIS A 89 10.28 28.95 -21.46
CA HIS A 89 10.73 30.16 -22.15
C HIS A 89 11.31 31.20 -21.18
N ASP A 90 10.62 31.46 -20.06
CA ASP A 90 11.09 32.40 -19.04
C ASP A 90 12.41 31.93 -18.38
N ILE A 91 12.56 30.61 -18.17
CA ILE A 91 13.77 29.98 -17.63
C ILE A 91 14.93 30.11 -18.61
N ALA A 92 14.72 29.79 -19.89
CA ALA A 92 15.74 29.88 -20.92
C ALA A 92 16.27 31.31 -21.06
N VAL A 93 15.37 32.31 -21.12
CA VAL A 93 15.76 33.73 -21.18
C VAL A 93 16.52 34.15 -19.92
N ALA A 94 16.16 33.63 -18.74
CA ALA A 94 16.86 33.93 -17.50
C ALA A 94 18.27 33.30 -17.45
N LEU A 95 18.41 32.06 -17.91
CA LEU A 95 19.70 31.36 -18.01
C LEU A 95 20.65 32.06 -18.99
N GLU A 96 20.16 32.45 -20.17
CA GLU A 96 20.93 33.19 -21.17
C GLU A 96 21.44 34.53 -20.61
N ARG A 97 20.62 35.25 -19.83
CA ARG A 97 21.02 36.52 -19.21
C ARG A 97 22.03 36.34 -18.09
N GLN A 98 21.96 35.25 -17.34
CA GLN A 98 22.86 34.97 -16.23
C GLN A 98 24.23 34.46 -16.72
N GLY A 99 24.28 33.78 -17.87
CA GLY A 99 25.52 33.36 -18.53
C GLY A 99 26.29 32.25 -17.81
N HIS A 100 25.80 31.75 -16.68
CA HIS A 100 26.34 30.61 -15.93
C HIS A 100 25.22 29.93 -15.13
N ILE A 101 25.42 28.66 -14.76
CA ILE A 101 24.52 27.95 -13.83
C ILE A 101 24.82 28.46 -12.41
N GLY A 102 23.77 28.88 -11.70
CA GLY A 102 23.82 29.18 -10.27
C GLY A 102 22.90 28.23 -9.49
N ALA A 103 22.79 28.41 -8.18
CA ALA A 103 21.89 27.60 -7.33
C ALA A 103 20.39 27.75 -7.68
N GLY A 104 20.01 28.78 -8.46
CA GLY A 104 18.64 28.98 -8.93
C GLY A 104 18.43 30.28 -9.72
N LEU A 105 17.19 30.49 -10.19
CA LEU A 105 16.72 31.66 -10.95
C LEU A 105 15.53 32.33 -10.24
N ALA A 106 15.63 33.65 -10.04
CA ALA A 106 14.56 34.46 -9.47
C ALA A 106 13.63 35.00 -10.58
N LEU A 107 12.62 34.21 -10.95
CA LEU A 107 11.63 34.60 -11.96
C LEU A 107 10.58 35.57 -11.38
N LYS A 108 9.76 36.15 -12.26
CA LYS A 108 8.75 37.16 -11.87
C LYS A 108 7.74 36.61 -10.86
N ALA A 109 7.17 35.44 -11.14
CA ALA A 109 6.14 34.78 -10.33
C ALA A 109 6.56 33.40 -9.80
N HIS A 110 7.83 33.02 -10.01
CA HIS A 110 8.35 31.71 -9.63
C HIS A 110 9.78 31.81 -9.09
N LEU A 111 10.21 30.79 -8.36
CA LEU A 111 11.59 30.48 -8.03
C LEU A 111 11.96 29.18 -8.76
N ALA A 112 13.01 29.17 -9.56
CA ALA A 112 13.54 27.94 -10.12
C ALA A 112 14.82 27.55 -9.38
N LEU A 113 14.91 26.33 -8.87
CA LEU A 113 16.12 25.77 -8.27
C LEU A 113 16.74 24.78 -9.24
N ILE A 114 18.06 24.80 -9.36
CA ILE A 114 18.79 23.94 -10.28
C ILE A 114 19.53 22.90 -9.44
N ALA A 115 19.22 21.62 -9.67
CA ALA A 115 19.96 20.49 -9.15
C ALA A 115 20.79 19.91 -10.30
N GLU A 116 22.11 19.95 -10.16
CA GLU A 116 22.99 19.31 -11.13
C GLU A 116 22.80 17.79 -11.10
N GLY A 117 22.90 17.18 -12.28
CA GLY A 117 22.81 15.73 -12.45
C GLY A 117 24.14 15.04 -12.17
N ASP A 118 24.11 13.73 -12.02
CA ASP A 118 25.27 12.84 -11.94
C ASP A 118 25.17 11.72 -12.99
N ASP A 119 26.08 10.75 -12.96
CA ASP A 119 26.12 9.65 -13.92
C ASP A 119 24.86 8.75 -13.88
N GLU A 120 24.06 8.81 -12.80
CA GLU A 120 22.84 8.03 -12.61
C GLU A 120 21.54 8.88 -12.75
N HIS A 121 21.63 10.21 -12.60
CA HIS A 121 20.46 11.09 -12.57
C HIS A 121 20.62 12.33 -13.49
N PRO A 122 19.63 12.64 -14.34
CA PRO A 122 19.66 13.87 -15.14
C PRO A 122 19.61 15.11 -14.23
N ALA A 123 20.16 16.23 -14.72
CA ALA A 123 20.01 17.52 -14.07
C ALA A 123 18.53 17.88 -13.97
N ARG A 124 18.12 18.58 -12.91
CA ARG A 124 16.72 18.95 -12.70
C ARG A 124 16.57 20.44 -12.45
N ILE A 125 15.53 21.02 -13.05
CA ILE A 125 15.05 22.34 -12.69
C ILE A 125 13.71 22.20 -11.99
N MET A 126 13.67 22.60 -10.73
CA MET A 126 12.48 22.57 -9.87
C MET A 126 11.90 23.97 -9.75
N VAL A 127 10.67 24.17 -10.22
CA VAL A 127 10.03 25.49 -10.28
C VAL A 127 8.89 25.57 -9.28
N LEU A 128 8.96 26.58 -8.42
CA LEU A 128 8.01 26.85 -7.36
C LEU A 128 7.29 28.18 -7.61
N PRO A 129 5.96 28.21 -7.68
CA PRO A 129 5.19 29.46 -7.73
C PRO A 129 5.34 30.29 -6.45
N ASP A 130 5.27 31.62 -6.58
CA ASP A 130 5.38 32.55 -5.45
C ASP A 130 4.34 32.29 -4.35
N GLY A 131 3.13 31.86 -4.72
CA GLY A 131 2.08 31.48 -3.77
C GLY A 131 2.46 30.27 -2.92
N ALA A 132 3.04 29.24 -3.55
CA ALA A 132 3.50 28.04 -2.88
C ALA A 132 4.76 28.32 -2.04
N MET A 133 5.67 29.17 -2.51
CA MET A 133 6.82 29.65 -1.73
C MET A 133 6.38 30.43 -0.49
N ALA A 134 5.44 31.37 -0.65
CA ALA A 134 4.91 32.14 0.47
C ALA A 134 4.20 31.25 1.49
N HIS A 135 3.45 30.25 1.01
CA HIS A 135 2.83 29.24 1.85
C HIS A 135 3.87 28.46 2.65
N ALA A 136 4.88 27.91 1.97
CA ALA A 136 5.89 27.06 2.59
C ALA A 136 6.74 27.76 3.65
N LEU A 137 6.88 29.08 3.51
CA LEU A 137 7.64 29.86 4.47
C LEU A 137 6.80 30.24 5.69
N ARG A 138 5.46 30.08 5.68
CA ARG A 138 4.59 30.44 6.83
C ARG A 138 4.99 29.74 8.12
N GLY A 139 5.41 28.48 8.05
CA GLY A 139 5.79 27.69 9.23
C GLY A 139 7.00 28.24 10.00
N ILE A 140 7.85 29.03 9.35
CA ILE A 140 9.05 29.63 9.96
C ILE A 140 8.98 31.15 10.12
N LEU A 141 7.95 31.79 9.55
CA LEU A 141 7.62 33.18 9.80
C LEU A 141 6.97 33.27 11.19
N ARG A 142 7.45 34.19 12.04
CA ARG A 142 6.95 34.41 13.42
C ARG A 142 5.53 35.01 13.48
N GLN A 143 4.56 34.39 12.81
CA GLN A 143 3.18 34.87 12.63
C GLN A 143 3.09 36.23 11.91
N GLU A 144 4.14 36.61 11.16
CA GLU A 144 4.17 37.83 10.34
C GLU A 144 4.01 37.47 8.86
N GLU A 145 3.18 38.22 8.13
CA GLU A 145 3.04 38.04 6.69
C GLU A 145 4.26 38.56 5.92
N MET A 146 4.59 37.92 4.81
CA MET A 146 5.66 38.34 3.91
C MET A 146 5.07 39.19 2.79
N THR A 147 5.65 40.38 2.58
CA THR A 147 5.26 41.25 1.47
C THR A 147 5.83 40.75 0.14
N ALA A 148 5.23 41.16 -0.99
CA ALA A 148 5.74 40.81 -2.32
C ALA A 148 7.20 41.27 -2.54
N ALA A 149 7.58 42.43 -1.98
CA ALA A 149 8.95 42.94 -2.08
C ALA A 149 9.95 42.12 -1.24
N GLU A 150 9.53 41.62 -0.08
CA GLU A 150 10.33 40.72 0.76
C GLU A 150 10.48 39.34 0.13
N LEU A 151 9.41 38.78 -0.44
CA LEU A 151 9.46 37.52 -1.19
C LEU A 151 10.38 37.63 -2.40
N ARG A 152 10.28 38.72 -3.15
CA ARG A 152 11.16 39.02 -4.28
C ARG A 152 12.63 39.11 -3.88
N LEU A 153 12.91 39.82 -2.78
CA LEU A 153 14.26 39.89 -2.23
C LEU A 153 14.76 38.51 -1.80
N LEU A 154 13.94 37.73 -1.09
CA LEU A 154 14.30 36.38 -0.66
C LEU A 154 14.69 35.47 -1.83
N LYS A 155 13.91 35.48 -2.93
CA LYS A 155 14.26 34.73 -4.16
C LYS A 155 15.64 35.12 -4.68
N GLN A 156 15.93 36.41 -4.77
CA GLN A 156 17.22 36.91 -5.25
C GLN A 156 18.37 36.47 -4.34
N LEU A 157 18.18 36.51 -3.01
CA LEU A 157 19.19 36.06 -2.04
C LEU A 157 19.42 34.55 -2.13
N ILE A 158 18.37 33.74 -2.31
CA ILE A 158 18.47 32.28 -2.53
C ILE A 158 19.28 31.98 -3.79
N CYS A 159 19.07 32.75 -4.86
CA CYS A 159 19.81 32.64 -6.12
C CYS A 159 21.23 33.24 -6.06
N GLY A 160 21.70 33.68 -4.88
CA GLY A 160 23.07 34.14 -4.67
C GLY A 160 23.31 35.64 -4.88
N ALA A 161 22.27 36.44 -5.18
CA ALA A 161 22.44 37.88 -5.38
C ALA A 161 22.79 38.61 -4.08
N GLY A 162 23.67 39.61 -4.18
CA GLY A 162 23.91 40.58 -3.10
C GLY A 162 22.83 41.67 -3.04
N LEU A 163 22.74 42.40 -1.92
CA LEU A 163 21.76 43.49 -1.76
C LEU A 163 21.91 44.62 -2.80
N ALA A 164 23.14 44.92 -3.23
CA ALA A 164 23.42 45.91 -4.27
C ALA A 164 22.94 45.45 -5.66
N GLU A 165 23.07 44.16 -5.95
CA GLU A 165 22.59 43.57 -7.20
C GLU A 165 21.06 43.49 -7.21
N ALA A 166 20.47 43.05 -6.11
CA ALA A 166 19.02 43.03 -5.91
C ALA A 166 18.40 44.44 -6.00
N ALA A 167 19.10 45.48 -5.52
CA ALA A 167 18.66 46.87 -5.65
C ALA A 167 18.62 47.32 -7.12
N ARG A 168 19.71 47.06 -7.85
CA ARG A 168 19.85 47.39 -9.27
C ARG A 168 18.82 46.66 -10.12
N ALA A 169 18.59 45.37 -9.85
CA ALA A 169 17.66 44.53 -10.60
C ALA A 169 16.20 45.00 -10.49
N ASP A 170 15.81 45.54 -9.34
CA ASP A 170 14.43 45.99 -9.09
C ASP A 170 14.27 47.53 -9.20
N GLY A 171 15.33 48.26 -9.58
CA GLY A 171 15.27 49.71 -9.78
C GLY A 171 15.04 50.51 -8.49
N VAL A 172 15.47 49.99 -7.34
CA VAL A 172 15.28 50.62 -6.01
C VAL A 172 16.61 51.01 -5.38
N SER A 173 16.57 51.87 -4.35
CA SER A 173 17.79 52.26 -3.64
C SER A 173 18.38 51.10 -2.82
N HIS A 174 19.70 51.11 -2.64
CA HIS A 174 20.38 50.14 -1.77
C HIS A 174 19.87 50.21 -0.31
N GLU A 175 19.50 51.40 0.16
CA GLU A 175 18.95 51.59 1.52
C GLU A 175 17.57 50.95 1.68
N THR A 176 16.73 51.01 0.64
CA THR A 176 15.44 50.30 0.58
C THR A 176 15.65 48.78 0.71
N ARG A 177 16.63 48.21 0.00
CA ARG A 177 16.98 46.78 0.11
C ARG A 177 17.52 46.40 1.48
N ARG A 178 18.37 47.25 2.07
CA ARG A 178 18.88 47.05 3.42
C ARG A 178 17.75 47.03 4.45
N THR A 179 16.74 47.87 4.26
CA THR A 179 15.55 47.92 5.12
C THR A 179 14.68 46.67 4.97
N GLN A 180 14.41 46.23 3.73
CA GLN A 180 13.70 44.98 3.45
C GLN A 180 14.46 43.75 4.01
N PHE A 181 15.79 43.71 3.88
CA PHE A 181 16.61 42.65 4.46
C PHE A 181 16.51 42.61 5.99
N LYS A 182 16.58 43.76 6.68
CA LYS A 182 16.40 43.82 8.14
C LYS A 182 15.03 43.29 8.56
N SER A 183 13.97 43.65 7.82
CA SER A 183 12.62 43.13 8.05
C SER A 183 12.57 41.61 7.88
N LEU A 184 13.11 41.10 6.77
CA LEU A 184 13.17 39.67 6.45
C LEU A 184 13.98 38.87 7.49
N ALA A 185 15.16 39.36 7.87
CA ALA A 185 16.01 38.74 8.89
C ALA A 185 15.33 38.67 10.26
N ARG A 186 14.58 39.71 10.65
CA ARG A 186 13.76 39.71 11.87
C ARG A 186 12.65 38.65 11.81
N LYS A 187 11.94 38.55 10.69
CA LYS A 187 10.84 37.58 10.48
C LYS A 187 11.32 36.12 10.54
N PHE A 188 12.50 35.85 9.98
CA PHE A 188 13.14 34.53 9.96
C PHE A 188 14.01 34.23 11.20
N GLY A 189 14.18 35.21 12.10
CA GLY A 189 15.08 35.11 13.25
C GLY A 189 16.54 34.84 12.87
N ALA A 190 16.99 35.34 11.71
CA ALA A 190 18.33 35.13 11.17
C ALA A 190 19.25 36.30 11.50
N ARG A 191 20.54 36.03 11.73
CA ARG A 191 21.57 37.02 12.07
C ARG A 191 22.45 37.40 10.88
N SER A 192 22.34 36.67 9.78
CA SER A 192 23.12 36.90 8.56
C SER A 192 22.32 36.52 7.31
N GLN A 193 22.79 36.99 6.15
CA GLN A 193 22.21 36.63 4.85
C GLN A 193 22.31 35.12 4.59
N ALA A 194 23.45 34.50 4.90
CA ALA A 194 23.67 33.07 4.71
C ALA A 194 22.76 32.20 5.60
N GLU A 195 22.54 32.62 6.85
CA GLU A 195 21.61 31.92 7.76
C GLU A 195 20.16 32.04 7.28
N LEU A 196 19.76 33.21 6.78
CA LEU A 196 18.44 33.46 6.24
C LEU A 196 18.16 32.59 5.01
N THR A 197 19.07 32.58 4.05
CA THR A 197 18.94 31.80 2.81
C THR A 197 18.95 30.30 3.11
N SER A 198 19.87 29.83 3.97
CA SER A 198 19.93 28.44 4.39
C SER A 198 18.61 27.98 5.04
N ARG A 199 18.04 28.76 5.96
CA ARG A 199 16.75 28.42 6.59
C ARG A 199 15.59 28.39 5.59
N ALA A 200 15.54 29.37 4.69
CA ALA A 200 14.51 29.40 3.66
C ALA A 200 14.62 28.18 2.72
N ILE A 201 15.83 27.86 2.25
CA ILE A 201 16.08 26.69 1.39
C ILE A 201 15.70 25.40 2.12
N VAL A 202 16.14 25.21 3.37
CA VAL A 202 15.81 24.02 4.16
C VAL A 202 14.30 23.88 4.33
N GLN A 203 13.57 24.96 4.62
CA GLN A 203 12.11 24.90 4.76
C GLN A 203 11.43 24.56 3.43
N LEU A 204 11.81 25.21 2.33
CA LEU A 204 11.29 24.89 1.00
C LEU A 204 11.59 23.43 0.62
N LEU A 205 12.76 22.92 1.01
CA LEU A 205 13.16 21.53 0.77
C LEU A 205 12.39 20.51 1.62
N LEU A 206 12.13 20.83 2.88
CA LEU A 206 11.35 19.98 3.78
C LEU A 206 9.89 19.88 3.33
N GLU A 207 9.33 20.97 2.79
CA GLU A 207 8.00 20.93 2.18
C GLU A 207 8.00 20.25 0.81
N THR A 208 9.08 20.31 0.01
CA THR A 208 9.20 19.43 -1.19
C THR A 208 9.32 17.95 -0.87
N GLY A 209 9.81 17.58 0.31
CA GLY A 209 9.79 16.18 0.75
C GLY A 209 8.36 15.62 0.90
N THR A 210 7.35 16.50 0.81
CA THR A 210 5.92 16.18 0.81
C THR A 210 5.25 16.41 -0.56
N ALA A 211 5.92 17.08 -1.50
CA ALA A 211 5.44 17.27 -2.87
C ALA A 211 5.58 15.95 -3.64
N ARG A 212 4.44 15.27 -3.77
CA ARG A 212 4.27 14.09 -4.60
C ARG A 212 4.63 14.49 -6.05
N PRO A 213 5.56 13.80 -6.73
CA PRO A 213 5.72 14.04 -8.16
C PRO A 213 4.35 13.80 -8.83
N PRO A 214 3.92 14.66 -9.77
CA PRO A 214 2.70 14.42 -10.52
C PRO A 214 2.75 12.99 -11.05
N ALA A 215 1.65 12.27 -10.87
CA ALA A 215 1.54 10.88 -11.32
C ALA A 215 1.90 10.86 -12.82
N ARG A 216 3.11 10.40 -13.13
CA ARG A 216 3.56 10.24 -14.51
C ARG A 216 2.62 9.24 -15.17
N GLU A 217 1.89 9.68 -16.18
CA GLU A 217 1.47 8.81 -17.27
C GLU A 217 2.74 8.44 -18.05
N GLY A 218 3.48 7.45 -17.56
CA GLY A 218 4.72 6.97 -18.13
C GLY A 218 4.95 5.53 -17.69
N THR A 219 5.42 4.70 -18.60
CA THR A 219 5.65 3.26 -18.46
C THR A 219 6.33 2.93 -17.13
N ASP A 220 5.78 1.95 -16.41
CA ASP A 220 6.14 1.64 -15.03
C ASP A 220 7.35 0.71 -14.99
N ASP A 221 8.50 1.22 -15.46
CA ASP A 221 9.78 0.53 -15.49
C ASP A 221 10.16 -0.03 -14.10
N ARG A 222 9.60 0.55 -13.03
CA ARG A 222 9.83 0.14 -11.65
C ARG A 222 9.20 -1.20 -11.30
N PHE A 223 8.03 -1.54 -11.84
CA PHE A 223 7.42 -2.85 -11.60
C PHE A 223 8.30 -3.95 -12.19
N ILE A 224 8.71 -3.79 -13.45
CA ILE A 224 9.59 -4.74 -14.15
C ILE A 224 10.95 -4.81 -13.44
N ALA A 225 11.56 -3.67 -13.10
CA ALA A 225 12.84 -3.65 -12.39
C ALA A 225 12.77 -4.37 -11.03
N LEU A 226 11.70 -4.19 -10.26
CA LEU A 226 11.54 -4.89 -8.98
C LEU A 226 11.29 -6.39 -9.17
N ALA A 227 10.55 -6.79 -10.20
CA ALA A 227 10.32 -8.19 -10.51
C ALA A 227 11.62 -8.87 -10.98
N ASP A 228 12.38 -8.22 -11.86
CA ASP A 228 13.67 -8.73 -12.33
C ASP A 228 14.71 -8.83 -11.19
N GLU A 229 14.73 -7.86 -10.27
CA GLU A 229 15.66 -7.84 -9.14
C GLU A 229 15.30 -8.90 -8.08
N PHE A 230 14.01 -9.10 -7.78
CA PHE A 230 13.58 -9.83 -6.59
C PHE A 230 12.69 -11.04 -6.82
N LEU A 231 12.24 -11.28 -8.04
CA LEU A 231 11.39 -12.42 -8.40
C LEU A 231 11.97 -13.12 -9.64
N PRO A 232 13.23 -13.58 -9.59
CA PRO A 232 13.87 -14.19 -10.74
C PRO A 232 13.08 -15.41 -11.20
N GLY A 233 12.65 -15.41 -12.47
CA GLY A 233 11.82 -16.47 -13.05
C GLY A 233 10.31 -16.20 -13.03
N ALA A 234 9.87 -15.06 -12.50
CA ALA A 234 8.52 -14.56 -12.67
C ALA A 234 8.27 -14.13 -14.12
N ARG A 235 7.07 -14.41 -14.62
CA ARG A 235 6.53 -13.80 -15.82
C ARG A 235 5.65 -12.62 -15.41
N CYS A 236 5.89 -11.46 -15.98
CA CYS A 236 5.13 -10.26 -15.69
C CYS A 236 4.11 -10.01 -16.81
N HIS A 237 2.86 -9.77 -16.43
CA HIS A 237 1.76 -9.48 -17.36
C HIS A 237 1.12 -8.14 -17.01
N GLU A 238 0.71 -7.39 -18.03
CA GLU A 238 -0.18 -6.24 -17.90
C GLU A 238 -1.41 -6.50 -18.75
N LEU A 239 -2.58 -6.55 -18.11
CA LEU A 239 -3.87 -6.79 -18.73
C LEU A 239 -4.76 -5.56 -18.55
N GLN A 240 -5.70 -5.37 -19.48
CA GLN A 240 -6.65 -4.27 -19.42
C GLN A 240 -8.03 -4.81 -19.05
N GLY A 241 -8.66 -4.19 -18.05
CA GLY A 241 -10.05 -4.43 -17.67
C GLY A 241 -11.03 -3.87 -18.72
N ALA A 242 -12.30 -4.26 -18.61
CA ALA A 242 -13.34 -3.79 -19.53
C ALA A 242 -13.61 -2.27 -19.46
N ASP A 243 -13.28 -1.66 -18.32
CA ASP A 243 -13.32 -0.22 -18.06
C ASP A 243 -12.08 0.53 -18.56
N GLY A 244 -11.12 -0.19 -19.17
CA GLY A 244 -9.85 0.36 -19.62
C GLY A 244 -8.78 0.44 -18.53
N ALA A 245 -9.08 0.08 -17.28
CA ALA A 245 -8.12 0.09 -16.19
C ALA A 245 -7.03 -0.96 -16.42
N ARG A 246 -5.80 -0.64 -16.00
CA ARG A 246 -4.65 -1.56 -16.14
C ARG A 246 -4.48 -2.38 -14.87
N HIS A 247 -4.22 -3.67 -15.04
CA HIS A 247 -3.96 -4.62 -13.98
C HIS A 247 -2.66 -5.36 -14.27
N ARG A 248 -1.82 -5.46 -13.24
CA ARG A 248 -0.56 -6.21 -13.35
C ARG A 248 -0.68 -7.53 -12.66
N LEU A 249 -0.04 -8.53 -13.23
CA LEU A 249 -0.01 -9.87 -12.68
C LEU A 249 1.41 -10.41 -12.70
N ILE A 250 1.77 -11.11 -11.64
CA ILE A 250 2.99 -11.92 -11.58
C ILE A 250 2.57 -13.38 -11.74
N ASP A 251 3.25 -14.10 -12.60
CA ASP A 251 2.96 -15.48 -12.97
C ASP A 251 4.19 -16.35 -12.68
N LEU A 252 4.03 -17.29 -11.74
CA LEU A 252 5.09 -18.09 -11.13
C LEU A 252 4.79 -19.59 -11.31
N GLY A 253 5.85 -20.40 -11.43
CA GLY A 253 5.73 -21.85 -11.61
C GLY A 253 5.63 -22.30 -13.08
N PRO A 254 5.34 -23.59 -13.35
CA PRO A 254 5.19 -24.15 -14.68
C PRO A 254 3.99 -23.53 -15.44
N ALA A 255 4.17 -23.20 -16.72
CA ALA A 255 3.13 -22.53 -17.52
C ALA A 255 1.88 -23.42 -17.75
N ASP A 256 2.06 -24.73 -17.75
CA ASP A 256 1.06 -25.78 -17.87
C ASP A 256 0.56 -26.32 -16.51
N GLY A 257 1.04 -25.75 -15.39
CA GLY A 257 0.58 -26.12 -14.06
C GLY A 257 -0.87 -25.69 -13.79
N ARG A 258 -1.49 -26.31 -12.78
CA ARG A 258 -2.82 -25.94 -12.27
C ARG A 258 -2.80 -24.47 -11.81
N PRO A 259 -3.61 -23.58 -12.41
CA PRO A 259 -3.62 -22.17 -12.06
C PRO A 259 -4.28 -21.95 -10.70
N VAL A 260 -3.57 -21.28 -9.79
CA VAL A 260 -4.05 -20.83 -8.48
C VAL A 260 -3.89 -19.33 -8.41
N VAL A 261 -4.98 -18.60 -8.13
CA VAL A 261 -4.92 -17.15 -7.97
C VAL A 261 -4.44 -16.84 -6.55
N PHE A 262 -3.22 -16.36 -6.45
CA PHE A 262 -2.55 -16.06 -5.17
C PHE A 262 -2.80 -14.60 -4.79
N LEU A 263 -3.63 -14.37 -3.77
CA LEU A 263 -3.94 -13.02 -3.30
C LEU A 263 -2.90 -12.62 -2.25
N HIS A 264 -1.94 -11.81 -2.68
CA HIS A 264 -0.75 -11.49 -1.90
C HIS A 264 -1.07 -10.72 -0.59
N PRO A 265 -0.26 -10.89 0.46
CA PRO A 265 -0.32 -10.04 1.66
C PRO A 265 0.26 -8.63 1.36
N GLN A 266 0.30 -7.75 2.36
CA GLN A 266 0.77 -6.36 2.22
C GLN A 266 2.11 -6.19 1.48
N ILE A 267 3.05 -7.09 1.73
CA ILE A 267 4.34 -7.15 1.03
C ILE A 267 4.40 -8.51 0.38
N LEU A 268 4.68 -8.54 -0.93
CA LEU A 268 4.79 -9.78 -1.68
C LEU A 268 5.84 -10.72 -1.03
N PRO A 269 5.53 -12.03 -0.91
CA PRO A 269 6.49 -13.01 -0.40
C PRO A 269 7.79 -13.02 -1.19
N ASP A 270 8.85 -13.49 -0.54
CA ASP A 270 10.09 -13.88 -1.21
C ASP A 270 9.83 -15.23 -1.89
N PHE A 271 9.76 -15.27 -3.22
CA PHE A 271 9.64 -16.52 -3.99
C PHE A 271 11.02 -16.89 -4.50
N ARG A 272 11.70 -17.75 -3.75
CA ARG A 272 13.08 -18.14 -4.05
C ARG A 272 13.12 -19.19 -5.16
N PRO A 273 14.28 -19.41 -5.81
CA PRO A 273 14.42 -20.47 -6.80
C PRO A 273 13.92 -21.84 -6.30
N GLU A 274 14.20 -22.19 -5.04
CA GLU A 274 13.69 -23.40 -4.40
C GLU A 274 12.15 -23.45 -4.28
N ASP A 275 11.50 -22.30 -4.08
CA ASP A 275 10.04 -22.21 -4.05
C ASP A 275 9.43 -22.42 -5.45
N LEU A 276 10.12 -21.94 -6.49
CA LEU A 276 9.71 -22.19 -7.88
C LEU A 276 9.87 -23.67 -8.25
N ASP A 277 10.89 -24.35 -7.74
CA ASP A 277 11.06 -25.79 -7.90
C ASP A 277 9.96 -26.57 -7.18
N LEU A 278 9.55 -26.13 -5.99
CA LEU A 278 8.39 -26.70 -5.28
C LEU A 278 7.09 -26.51 -6.08
N LEU A 279 6.84 -25.32 -6.63
CA LEU A 279 5.69 -25.09 -7.52
C LEU A 279 5.70 -26.03 -8.73
N ARG A 280 6.88 -26.28 -9.35
CA ARG A 280 7.03 -27.26 -10.43
C ARG A 280 6.73 -28.69 -9.95
N ALA A 281 7.24 -29.08 -8.79
CA ALA A 281 7.03 -30.41 -8.23
C ALA A 281 5.56 -30.70 -7.93
N HIS A 282 4.81 -29.70 -7.47
CA HIS A 282 3.36 -29.79 -7.26
C HIS A 282 2.53 -29.53 -8.53
N GLY A 283 3.17 -29.19 -9.67
CA GLY A 283 2.47 -28.81 -10.89
C GLY A 283 1.54 -27.61 -10.71
N MET A 284 1.90 -26.65 -9.85
CA MET A 284 1.08 -25.49 -9.52
C MET A 284 1.61 -24.21 -10.18
N ARG A 285 0.71 -23.44 -10.78
CA ARG A 285 1.01 -22.14 -11.39
C ARG A 285 0.35 -21.04 -10.58
N PHE A 286 1.13 -20.21 -9.89
CA PHE A 286 0.60 -19.09 -9.14
C PHE A 286 0.42 -17.88 -10.03
N ILE A 287 -0.81 -17.35 -10.08
CA ILE A 287 -1.16 -16.11 -10.76
C ILE A 287 -1.49 -15.07 -9.69
N VAL A 288 -0.62 -14.08 -9.53
CA VAL A 288 -0.68 -13.06 -8.48
C VAL A 288 -1.16 -11.73 -9.10
N PRO A 289 -2.46 -11.43 -9.07
CA PRO A 289 -2.92 -10.09 -9.43
C PRO A 289 -2.43 -9.07 -8.40
N LEU A 290 -1.69 -8.07 -8.86
CA LEU A 290 -1.23 -6.96 -8.03
C LEU A 290 -2.35 -5.96 -7.85
N ARG A 291 -2.59 -5.58 -6.59
CA ARG A 291 -3.52 -4.50 -6.24
C ARG A 291 -2.99 -3.14 -6.71
N HIS A 292 -3.88 -2.19 -6.96
CA HIS A 292 -3.49 -0.84 -7.34
C HIS A 292 -2.52 -0.22 -6.33
N GLY A 293 -1.39 0.29 -6.82
CA GLY A 293 -0.32 0.85 -5.98
C GLY A 293 0.55 -0.19 -5.25
N ALA A 294 0.46 -1.48 -5.58
CA ALA A 294 1.44 -2.49 -5.20
C ALA A 294 2.57 -2.52 -6.25
N MET A 295 3.82 -2.50 -5.79
CA MET A 295 5.01 -2.37 -6.64
C MET A 295 4.93 -1.21 -7.65
N SER A 296 4.19 -0.15 -7.32
CA SER A 296 4.04 1.04 -8.14
C SER A 296 3.83 2.27 -7.26
N VAL A 297 4.55 3.33 -7.61
CA VAL A 297 4.36 4.67 -7.04
C VAL A 297 3.60 5.60 -8.00
N ALA A 298 3.18 5.07 -9.14
CA ALA A 298 2.46 5.78 -10.19
C ALA A 298 0.94 5.56 -10.08
N GLY A 299 0.18 6.33 -10.85
CA GLY A 299 -1.29 6.25 -10.90
C GLY A 299 -2.01 7.16 -9.90
N PRO A 300 -3.33 7.35 -10.09
CA PRO A 300 -4.16 8.19 -9.22
C PRO A 300 -4.31 7.57 -7.82
N ASP A 301 -4.66 8.39 -6.83
CA ASP A 301 -5.22 7.85 -5.59
C ASP A 301 -6.62 7.29 -5.88
N MET A 302 -6.95 6.18 -5.22
CA MET A 302 -8.27 5.57 -5.25
C MET A 302 -8.88 5.64 -3.84
N SER A 303 -10.19 5.81 -3.77
CA SER A 303 -10.96 5.50 -2.57
C SER A 303 -10.84 4.02 -2.21
N ALA A 304 -11.29 3.66 -1.00
CA ALA A 304 -11.27 2.27 -0.55
C ALA A 304 -12.09 1.36 -1.48
N ASP A 305 -13.29 1.81 -1.86
CA ASP A 305 -14.20 1.06 -2.72
C ASP A 305 -13.65 0.90 -4.14
N GLU A 306 -13.14 1.98 -4.76
CA GLU A 306 -12.50 1.91 -6.08
C GLU A 306 -11.29 0.97 -6.08
N HIS A 307 -10.48 0.99 -5.01
CA HIS A 307 -9.35 0.07 -4.86
C HIS A 307 -9.80 -1.39 -4.72
N LEU A 308 -10.90 -1.64 -3.98
CA LEU A 308 -11.47 -2.97 -3.82
C LEU A 308 -12.06 -3.50 -5.13
N ASP A 309 -12.73 -2.63 -5.90
CA ASP A 309 -13.26 -2.93 -7.23
C ASP A 309 -12.12 -3.25 -8.20
N HIS A 310 -11.05 -2.44 -8.22
CA HIS A 310 -9.86 -2.70 -9.03
C HIS A 310 -9.21 -4.04 -8.67
N ALA A 311 -9.09 -4.35 -7.38
CA ALA A 311 -8.54 -5.63 -6.93
C ALA A 311 -9.41 -6.82 -7.38
N CYS A 312 -10.75 -6.72 -7.27
CA CYS A 312 -11.67 -7.76 -7.75
C CYS A 312 -11.60 -7.94 -9.28
N ALA A 313 -11.47 -6.85 -10.04
CA ALA A 313 -11.27 -6.92 -11.49
C ALA A 313 -9.94 -7.59 -11.85
N GLY A 314 -8.88 -7.37 -11.08
CA GLY A 314 -7.61 -8.08 -11.23
C GLY A 314 -7.74 -9.59 -11.00
N ILE A 315 -8.51 -10.02 -9.99
CA ILE A 315 -8.83 -11.43 -9.74
C ILE A 315 -9.64 -12.03 -10.90
N GLU A 316 -10.62 -11.29 -11.41
CA GLU A 316 -11.42 -11.72 -12.56
C GLU A 316 -10.54 -11.89 -13.81
N LEU A 317 -9.62 -10.97 -14.09
CA LEU A 317 -8.67 -11.10 -15.21
C LEU A 317 -7.74 -12.30 -15.03
N ALA A 318 -7.23 -12.52 -13.81
CA ALA A 318 -6.42 -13.69 -13.48
C ALA A 318 -7.19 -14.99 -13.78
N ARG A 319 -8.46 -15.07 -13.35
CA ARG A 319 -9.31 -16.22 -13.63
C ARG A 319 -9.58 -16.38 -15.12
N ALA A 320 -10.05 -15.33 -15.79
CA ALA A 320 -10.53 -15.39 -17.17
C ALA A 320 -9.40 -15.80 -18.14
N HIS A 321 -8.19 -15.27 -17.95
CA HIS A 321 -7.07 -15.50 -18.86
C HIS A 321 -6.25 -16.75 -18.53
N PHE A 322 -6.16 -17.15 -17.25
CA PHE A 322 -5.25 -18.20 -16.83
C PHE A 322 -5.93 -19.45 -16.29
N ALA A 323 -7.13 -19.32 -15.68
CA ALA A 323 -7.89 -20.47 -15.17
C ALA A 323 -8.91 -21.02 -16.17
N GLY A 324 -9.44 -20.19 -17.08
CA GLY A 324 -10.39 -20.61 -18.12
C GLY A 324 -11.77 -21.08 -17.61
N GLY A 325 -11.98 -21.09 -16.29
CA GLY A 325 -13.18 -21.58 -15.63
C GLY A 325 -13.30 -20.99 -14.21
N ARG A 326 -13.62 -21.82 -13.22
CA ARG A 326 -13.59 -21.42 -11.81
C ARG A 326 -12.13 -21.31 -11.32
N ALA A 327 -11.82 -20.34 -10.48
CA ALA A 327 -10.47 -20.16 -9.93
C ALA A 327 -10.34 -20.75 -8.52
N ASP A 328 -9.26 -21.48 -8.28
CA ASP A 328 -8.79 -21.77 -6.92
C ASP A 328 -8.10 -20.52 -6.37
N LEU A 329 -8.57 -20.03 -5.22
CA LEU A 329 -8.06 -18.82 -4.58
C LEU A 329 -7.22 -19.19 -3.36
N LEU A 330 -6.01 -18.64 -3.26
CA LEU A 330 -5.15 -18.74 -2.09
C LEU A 330 -4.93 -17.33 -1.51
N ALA A 331 -5.67 -17.00 -0.45
CA ALA A 331 -5.75 -15.66 0.10
C ALA A 331 -4.86 -15.49 1.35
N CYS A 332 -3.81 -14.68 1.25
CA CYS A 332 -2.78 -14.54 2.28
C CYS A 332 -2.94 -13.25 3.09
N LEU A 333 -3.12 -13.35 4.42
CA LEU A 333 -3.37 -12.22 5.35
C LEU A 333 -4.35 -11.18 4.79
N SER A 334 -3.85 -10.01 4.37
CA SER A 334 -4.65 -8.89 3.85
C SER A 334 -5.31 -9.24 2.53
N GLY A 335 -4.77 -10.22 1.79
CA GLY A 335 -5.42 -10.85 0.64
C GLY A 335 -6.80 -11.43 0.96
N ALA A 336 -7.09 -11.77 2.22
CA ALA A 336 -8.37 -12.33 2.65
C ALA A 336 -9.55 -11.39 2.33
N ALA A 337 -9.41 -10.08 2.55
CA ALA A 337 -10.50 -9.13 2.28
C ALA A 337 -10.93 -9.14 0.81
N PHE A 338 -9.96 -9.19 -0.10
CA PHE A 338 -10.19 -9.23 -1.54
C PHE A 338 -10.75 -10.58 -1.99
N GLY A 339 -10.28 -11.68 -1.40
CA GLY A 339 -10.80 -13.03 -1.67
C GLY A 339 -12.26 -13.19 -1.24
N ILE A 340 -12.60 -12.69 -0.04
CA ILE A 340 -13.98 -12.67 0.48
C ILE A 340 -14.87 -11.84 -0.45
N GLU A 341 -14.46 -10.62 -0.78
CA GLU A 341 -15.28 -9.74 -1.60
C GLU A 341 -15.50 -10.28 -3.01
N TYR A 342 -14.45 -10.80 -3.65
CA TYR A 342 -14.58 -11.43 -4.96
C TYR A 342 -15.51 -12.64 -4.91
N ALA A 343 -15.35 -13.50 -3.90
CA ALA A 343 -16.21 -14.67 -3.72
C ALA A 343 -17.67 -14.29 -3.43
N ARG A 344 -17.91 -13.21 -2.67
CA ARG A 344 -19.24 -12.66 -2.39
C ARG A 344 -19.93 -12.19 -3.67
N ARG A 345 -19.18 -11.50 -4.56
CA ARG A 345 -19.70 -10.98 -5.84
C ARG A 345 -19.89 -12.07 -6.89
N HIS A 346 -19.00 -13.07 -6.90
CA HIS A 346 -18.91 -14.07 -7.96
C HIS A 346 -18.73 -15.50 -7.42
N PRO A 347 -19.64 -16.00 -6.56
CA PRO A 347 -19.49 -17.31 -5.94
C PRO A 347 -19.44 -18.45 -6.97
N GLU A 348 -20.08 -18.28 -8.13
CA GLU A 348 -20.07 -19.23 -9.24
C GLU A 348 -18.72 -19.35 -9.95
N ARG A 349 -17.81 -18.37 -9.74
CA ARG A 349 -16.50 -18.29 -10.37
C ARG A 349 -15.35 -18.76 -9.48
N VAL A 350 -15.63 -19.09 -8.22
CA VAL A 350 -14.64 -19.58 -7.25
C VAL A 350 -14.73 -21.10 -7.17
N ALA A 351 -13.63 -21.80 -7.41
CA ALA A 351 -13.54 -23.26 -7.32
C ALA A 351 -13.34 -23.69 -5.88
N SER A 352 -12.42 -23.01 -5.19
CA SER A 352 -12.09 -23.20 -3.78
C SER A 352 -11.48 -21.91 -3.23
N LEU A 353 -11.51 -21.74 -1.91
CA LEU A 353 -10.86 -20.60 -1.23
C LEU A 353 -10.11 -21.07 0.02
N ALA A 354 -8.78 -20.97 -0.03
CA ALA A 354 -7.91 -21.23 1.11
C ALA A 354 -7.42 -19.92 1.73
N PHE A 355 -7.63 -19.73 3.02
CA PHE A 355 -7.07 -18.60 3.78
C PHE A 355 -5.75 -19.00 4.44
N VAL A 356 -4.70 -18.21 4.20
CA VAL A 356 -3.37 -18.41 4.76
C VAL A 356 -3.05 -17.27 5.71
N GLY A 357 -2.86 -17.58 7.00
CA GLY A 357 -2.62 -16.54 8.00
C GLY A 357 -3.85 -15.62 8.18
N ALA A 358 -5.04 -16.21 8.26
CA ALA A 358 -6.30 -15.47 8.23
C ALA A 358 -6.38 -14.39 9.33
N PRO A 359 -6.74 -13.15 8.98
CA PRO A 359 -6.89 -12.09 9.97
C PRO A 359 -8.16 -12.32 10.81
N ALA A 360 -8.00 -12.98 11.95
CA ALA A 360 -9.01 -13.04 13.00
C ALA A 360 -8.93 -11.77 13.89
N ILE A 361 -9.92 -11.56 14.76
CA ILE A 361 -9.90 -10.47 15.74
C ILE A 361 -8.55 -10.49 16.47
N PRO A 362 -7.73 -9.42 16.37
CA PRO A 362 -6.43 -9.39 17.02
C PRO A 362 -6.60 -9.56 18.53
N ALA A 363 -5.69 -10.26 19.20
CA ALA A 363 -5.62 -10.16 20.65
C ALA A 363 -5.39 -8.68 20.98
N ALA A 364 -6.30 -8.07 21.76
CA ALA A 364 -6.13 -6.73 22.31
C ALA A 364 -4.98 -6.77 23.33
N GLY A 365 -3.76 -6.87 22.83
CA GLY A 365 -2.55 -7.01 23.62
C GLY A 365 -2.04 -5.66 24.08
N SER A 366 -1.67 -5.57 25.35
CA SER A 366 -0.96 -4.42 25.91
C SER A 366 0.49 -4.32 25.43
N SER A 367 0.94 -5.18 24.51
CA SER A 367 2.30 -5.15 23.95
C SER A 367 2.51 -3.93 23.05
N THR A 368 3.77 -3.50 22.86
CA THR A 368 4.11 -2.38 21.98
C THR A 368 3.63 -2.61 20.54
N THR A 369 3.82 -3.82 20.00
CA THR A 369 3.31 -4.20 18.67
C THR A 369 1.79 -4.18 18.62
N GLY A 370 1.11 -4.69 19.65
CA GLY A 370 -0.35 -4.67 19.76
C GLY A 370 -0.92 -3.25 19.77
N ARG A 371 -0.30 -2.34 20.53
CA ARG A 371 -0.67 -0.92 20.56
C ARG A 371 -0.44 -0.22 19.22
N LEU A 372 0.70 -0.44 18.57
CA LEU A 372 1.00 0.11 17.25
C LEU A 372 -0.07 -0.33 16.23
N ARG A 373 -0.35 -1.62 16.14
CA ARG A 373 -1.34 -2.18 15.20
C ARG A 373 -2.75 -1.67 15.50
N ALA A 374 -3.17 -1.69 16.77
CA ALA A 374 -4.47 -1.18 17.18
C ALA A 374 -4.63 0.32 16.89
N GLY A 375 -3.58 1.12 17.12
CA GLY A 375 -3.56 2.54 16.80
C GLY A 375 -3.65 2.80 15.29
N LEU A 376 -2.92 2.05 14.47
CA LEU A 376 -3.00 2.15 13.00
C LEU A 376 -4.39 1.79 12.48
N PHE A 377 -5.01 0.72 12.99
CA PHE A 377 -6.37 0.36 12.61
C PHE A 377 -7.41 1.39 13.04
N ARG A 378 -7.34 1.90 14.29
CA ARG A 378 -8.25 2.97 14.72
C ARG A 378 -8.13 4.21 13.84
N LEU A 379 -6.90 4.61 13.49
CA LEU A 379 -6.70 5.71 12.56
C LEU A 379 -7.29 5.40 11.18
N ALA A 380 -7.07 4.20 10.63
CA ALA A 380 -7.60 3.81 9.33
C ALA A 380 -9.15 3.77 9.29
N THR A 381 -9.79 3.47 10.42
CA THR A 381 -11.25 3.46 10.55
C THR A 381 -11.83 4.86 10.75
N TYR A 382 -11.21 5.68 11.61
CA TYR A 382 -11.86 6.87 12.14
C TYR A 382 -11.30 8.21 11.63
N ASP A 383 -10.06 8.25 11.14
CA ASP A 383 -9.45 9.49 10.63
C ASP A 383 -8.51 9.15 9.46
N GLY A 384 -9.10 8.93 8.29
CA GLY A 384 -8.37 8.55 7.08
C GLY A 384 -7.31 9.56 6.65
N ALA A 385 -7.54 10.85 6.89
CA ALA A 385 -6.58 11.91 6.55
C ALA A 385 -5.36 11.88 7.48
N LEU A 386 -5.56 11.72 8.79
CA LEU A 386 -4.46 11.53 9.74
C LEU A 386 -3.75 10.20 9.53
N PHE A 387 -4.49 9.13 9.25
CA PHE A 387 -3.92 7.83 8.90
C PHE A 387 -3.00 7.93 7.68
N ALA A 388 -3.44 8.61 6.61
CA ALA A 388 -2.62 8.85 5.43
C ALA A 388 -1.31 9.57 5.79
N ARG A 389 -1.38 10.65 6.58
CA ARG A 389 -0.19 11.41 7.03
C ARG A 389 0.77 10.56 7.88
N VAL A 390 0.23 9.71 8.76
CA VAL A 390 1.02 8.76 9.56
C VAL A 390 1.68 7.72 8.66
N MET A 391 0.97 7.18 7.67
CA MET A 391 1.52 6.22 6.73
C MET A 391 2.58 6.83 5.80
N ASP A 392 2.41 8.09 5.38
CA ASP A 392 3.41 8.82 4.59
C ASP A 392 4.70 9.04 5.41
N PHE A 393 4.55 9.36 6.70
CA PHE A 393 5.66 9.46 7.64
C PHE A 393 6.41 8.14 7.80
N PHE A 394 5.70 7.00 7.88
CA PHE A 394 6.32 5.68 7.83
C PHE A 394 7.02 5.42 6.50
N GLY A 395 6.40 5.78 5.37
CA GLY A 395 6.97 5.68 4.03
C GLY A 395 8.35 6.34 3.93
N ARG A 396 8.50 7.56 4.47
CA ARG A 396 9.79 8.26 4.51
C ARG A 396 10.85 7.52 5.33
N ARG A 397 10.47 6.86 6.41
CA ARG A 397 11.39 6.07 7.25
C ARG A 397 11.73 4.69 6.71
N ILE A 398 10.86 4.09 5.92
CA ILE A 398 11.17 2.85 5.20
C ILE A 398 12.38 3.06 4.29
N ASN A 399 12.57 4.26 3.74
CA ASN A 399 13.75 4.59 2.94
C ASN A 399 15.05 4.71 3.75
N GLN A 400 15.01 4.61 5.08
CA GLN A 400 16.20 4.55 5.94
C GLN A 400 16.45 3.09 6.38
N PRO A 401 17.44 2.38 5.80
CA PRO A 401 17.58 0.92 5.96
C PRO A 401 17.63 0.45 7.43
N GLU A 402 18.46 1.10 8.26
CA GLU A 402 18.61 0.72 9.68
C GLU A 402 17.38 1.05 10.52
N THR A 403 16.70 2.17 10.21
CA THR A 403 15.45 2.54 10.87
C THR A 403 14.36 1.51 10.55
N PHE A 404 14.26 1.10 9.29
CA PHE A 404 13.30 0.09 8.84
C PHE A 404 13.60 -1.29 9.45
N ARG A 405 14.88 -1.70 9.48
CA ARG A 405 15.32 -2.94 10.14
C ARG A 405 14.88 -2.99 11.59
N ARG A 406 15.18 -1.94 12.36
CA ARG A 406 14.81 -1.85 13.78
C ARG A 406 13.31 -1.84 13.99
N LEU A 407 12.56 -1.19 13.09
CA LEU A 407 11.09 -1.19 13.14
C LEU A 407 10.54 -2.61 12.96
N LEU A 408 10.99 -3.34 11.93
CA LEU A 408 10.55 -4.72 11.69
C LEU A 408 10.96 -5.65 12.83
N ALA A 409 12.21 -5.56 13.31
CA ALA A 409 12.69 -6.37 14.43
C ALA A 409 11.84 -6.14 15.69
N ASN A 410 11.50 -4.89 16.00
CA ASN A 410 10.63 -4.58 17.14
C ASN A 410 9.19 -5.06 16.94
N TYR A 411 8.66 -4.94 15.71
CA TYR A 411 7.31 -5.40 15.37
C TYR A 411 7.17 -6.90 15.58
N TYR A 412 8.10 -7.70 15.03
CA TYR A 412 8.04 -9.17 15.09
C TYR A 412 8.67 -9.79 16.35
N ARG A 413 9.33 -9.00 17.22
CA ARG A 413 9.91 -9.48 18.49
C ARG A 413 8.99 -10.39 19.32
N PRO A 414 7.67 -10.16 19.43
CA PRO A 414 6.77 -11.03 20.18
C PRO A 414 6.54 -12.42 19.56
N CYS A 415 6.97 -12.66 18.31
CA CYS A 415 6.90 -13.95 17.64
C CYS A 415 8.31 -14.34 17.14
N PRO A 416 9.03 -15.19 17.89
CA PRO A 416 10.38 -15.62 17.50
C PRO A 416 10.45 -16.29 16.11
N ALA A 417 9.39 -16.98 15.68
CA ALA A 417 9.33 -17.61 14.36
C ALA A 417 9.36 -16.57 13.22
N ASP A 418 8.55 -15.52 13.34
CA ASP A 418 8.53 -14.43 12.35
C ASP A 418 9.77 -13.53 12.46
N LEU A 419 10.28 -13.28 13.67
CA LEU A 419 11.52 -12.52 13.86
C LEU A 419 12.69 -13.20 13.14
N ALA A 420 12.80 -14.53 13.24
CA ALA A 420 13.86 -15.27 12.56
C ALA A 420 13.78 -15.14 11.03
N ILE A 421 12.58 -14.97 10.45
CA ILE A 421 12.40 -14.67 9.02
C ILE A 421 12.99 -13.31 8.69
N ILE A 422 12.66 -12.28 9.47
CA ILE A 422 13.21 -10.94 9.30
C ILE A 422 14.74 -10.94 9.44
N GLU A 423 15.27 -11.61 10.46
CA GLU A 423 16.73 -11.69 10.67
C GLU A 423 17.44 -12.36 9.50
N ALA A 424 16.86 -13.43 8.94
CA ALA A 424 17.43 -14.07 7.76
C ALA A 424 17.34 -13.22 6.50
N GLU A 425 16.25 -12.47 6.31
CA GLU A 425 16.15 -11.53 5.19
C GLU A 425 17.29 -10.50 5.23
N TYR A 426 17.59 -9.97 6.42
CA TYR A 426 18.67 -9.00 6.61
C TYR A 426 20.07 -9.61 6.61
N ALA A 427 20.18 -10.93 6.76
CA ALA A 427 21.43 -11.68 6.61
C ALA A 427 21.67 -12.17 5.18
N ALA A 428 20.65 -12.14 4.31
CA ALA A 428 20.74 -12.53 2.90
C ALA A 428 21.60 -11.52 2.10
N PRO A 429 22.05 -11.88 0.88
CA PRO A 429 22.92 -11.01 0.06
C PRO A 429 22.39 -9.59 -0.19
N HIS A 430 21.07 -9.44 -0.23
CA HIS A 430 20.43 -8.13 -0.42
C HIS A 430 20.24 -7.33 0.88
N GLY A 431 20.63 -7.84 2.04
CA GLY A 431 20.66 -7.09 3.30
C GLY A 431 19.33 -6.46 3.72
N GLY A 432 18.20 -7.09 3.37
CA GLY A 432 16.85 -6.55 3.60
C GLY A 432 16.35 -5.54 2.55
N GLU A 433 17.10 -5.26 1.50
CA GLU A 433 16.71 -4.34 0.42
C GLU A 433 15.43 -4.77 -0.30
N ARG A 434 15.20 -6.08 -0.45
CA ARG A 434 13.96 -6.62 -1.04
C ARG A 434 12.73 -6.16 -0.25
N LEU A 435 12.67 -6.47 1.06
CA LEU A 435 11.58 -6.01 1.93
C LEU A 435 11.45 -4.48 1.88
N ARG A 436 12.56 -3.75 1.92
CA ARG A 436 12.54 -2.29 1.94
C ARG A 436 11.98 -1.70 0.66
N LYS A 437 12.50 -2.11 -0.51
CA LYS A 437 12.09 -1.60 -1.83
C LYS A 437 10.67 -2.01 -2.17
N LEU A 438 10.27 -3.26 -1.91
CA LEU A 438 8.89 -3.72 -2.13
C LEU A 438 7.89 -3.00 -1.22
N CYS A 439 8.23 -2.80 0.05
CA CYS A 439 7.38 -2.05 0.99
C CYS A 439 7.25 -0.58 0.55
N ALA A 440 8.37 0.09 0.26
CA ALA A 440 8.38 1.48 -0.22
C ALA A 440 7.58 1.66 -1.53
N ALA A 441 7.71 0.72 -2.46
CA ALA A 441 6.98 0.74 -3.72
C ALA A 441 5.51 0.32 -3.60
N SER A 442 5.05 -0.15 -2.44
CA SER A 442 3.69 -0.65 -2.24
C SER A 442 2.89 0.14 -1.21
N MET A 443 3.41 1.27 -0.72
CA MET A 443 2.81 2.02 0.39
C MET A 443 1.34 2.43 0.15
N ARG A 444 0.97 2.74 -1.10
CA ARG A 444 -0.41 3.07 -1.45
C ARG A 444 -1.34 1.86 -1.28
N SER A 445 -0.92 0.69 -1.76
CA SER A 445 -1.68 -0.56 -1.56
C SER A 445 -1.69 -0.98 -0.09
N ILE A 446 -0.57 -0.87 0.62
CA ILE A 446 -0.47 -1.19 2.05
C ILE A 446 -1.45 -0.34 2.87
N ARG A 447 -1.59 0.96 2.57
CA ARG A 447 -2.57 1.85 3.20
C ARG A 447 -4.00 1.32 3.03
N GLN A 448 -4.34 0.88 1.82
CA GLN A 448 -5.67 0.31 1.54
C GLN A 448 -5.86 -1.04 2.23
N ASP A 449 -4.83 -1.89 2.30
CA ASP A 449 -4.88 -3.16 3.03
C ASP A 449 -5.24 -2.97 4.51
N PHE A 450 -4.81 -1.87 5.16
CA PHE A 450 -5.24 -1.57 6.53
C PHE A 450 -6.73 -1.27 6.61
N HIS A 451 -7.25 -0.45 5.70
CA HIS A 451 -8.67 -0.11 5.65
C HIS A 451 -9.54 -1.35 5.39
N HIS A 452 -9.15 -2.19 4.42
CA HIS A 452 -9.88 -3.42 4.11
C HIS A 452 -9.83 -4.45 5.24
N GLN A 453 -8.78 -4.45 6.06
CA GLN A 453 -8.68 -5.28 7.24
C GLN A 453 -9.49 -4.78 8.44
N THR A 454 -9.84 -3.49 8.54
CA THR A 454 -10.75 -3.01 9.60
C THR A 454 -12.19 -3.43 9.37
N SER A 455 -12.55 -3.65 8.11
CA SER A 455 -13.92 -3.92 7.67
C SER A 455 -14.05 -5.31 7.04
N LEU A 456 -13.31 -6.30 7.56
CA LEU A 456 -13.35 -7.68 7.06
C LEU A 456 -14.75 -8.28 7.19
N ARG A 457 -15.40 -8.48 6.05
CA ARG A 457 -16.78 -8.96 5.91
C ARG A 457 -16.89 -10.49 5.98
N TRP A 458 -16.31 -11.10 7.01
CA TRP A 458 -16.30 -12.56 7.17
C TRP A 458 -17.70 -13.19 7.06
N GLN A 459 -18.71 -12.52 7.63
CA GLN A 459 -20.10 -12.95 7.60
C GLN A 459 -20.72 -13.01 6.19
N ASP A 460 -20.13 -12.30 5.23
CA ASP A 460 -20.61 -12.28 3.85
C ASP A 460 -19.96 -13.35 2.97
N LEU A 461 -19.08 -14.17 3.54
CA LEU A 461 -18.48 -15.29 2.83
C LEU A 461 -19.58 -16.30 2.43
N PRO A 462 -19.75 -16.62 1.12
CA PRO A 462 -20.80 -17.53 0.67
C PRO A 462 -20.65 -18.93 1.27
N GLN A 463 -21.68 -19.36 2.00
CA GLN A 463 -21.75 -20.69 2.60
C GLN A 463 -22.11 -21.75 1.55
N ASP A 464 -21.50 -22.93 1.66
CA ASP A 464 -21.80 -24.13 0.85
C ASP A 464 -21.73 -23.97 -0.68
N ARG A 465 -21.06 -22.93 -1.19
CA ARG A 465 -20.88 -22.70 -2.64
C ARG A 465 -19.61 -23.32 -3.21
N PHE A 466 -18.56 -23.36 -2.41
CA PHE A 466 -17.25 -23.91 -2.75
C PHE A 466 -16.52 -24.35 -1.46
N PRO A 467 -15.56 -25.28 -1.54
CA PRO A 467 -14.75 -25.66 -0.39
C PRO A 467 -13.94 -24.47 0.14
N VAL A 468 -13.91 -24.33 1.47
CA VAL A 468 -13.12 -23.34 2.18
C VAL A 468 -12.21 -24.04 3.18
N THR A 469 -10.97 -23.57 3.33
CA THR A 469 -10.04 -24.05 4.36
C THR A 469 -9.19 -22.93 4.93
N PHE A 470 -8.66 -23.15 6.14
CA PHE A 470 -7.69 -22.28 6.80
C PHE A 470 -6.35 -22.99 6.94
N ILE A 471 -5.25 -22.29 6.66
CA ILE A 471 -3.88 -22.73 6.89
C ILE A 471 -3.21 -21.68 7.76
N HIS A 472 -2.79 -22.06 8.97
CA HIS A 472 -2.37 -21.09 9.99
C HIS A 472 -1.11 -21.52 10.75
N GLY A 473 -0.28 -20.54 11.11
CA GLY A 473 0.89 -20.78 11.95
C GLY A 473 0.51 -20.93 13.42
N ALA A 474 1.01 -21.97 14.10
CA ALA A 474 0.69 -22.19 15.51
C ALA A 474 1.29 -21.10 16.44
N LYS A 475 2.32 -20.41 15.98
CA LYS A 475 3.05 -19.37 16.73
C LYS A 475 2.64 -17.95 16.33
N ASP A 476 1.61 -17.79 15.50
CA ASP A 476 1.10 -16.46 15.15
C ASP A 476 0.54 -15.78 16.41
N ASN A 477 1.20 -14.69 16.82
CA ASN A 477 0.82 -13.90 17.99
C ASN A 477 -0.06 -12.70 17.60
N THR A 478 -0.12 -12.35 16.32
CA THR A 478 -0.96 -11.29 15.79
C THR A 478 -2.41 -11.76 15.68
N HIS A 479 -2.59 -12.96 15.13
CA HIS A 479 -3.87 -13.65 15.00
C HIS A 479 -3.75 -15.04 15.67
N PRO A 480 -3.95 -15.11 16.99
CA PRO A 480 -3.74 -16.35 17.73
C PRO A 480 -4.60 -17.50 17.20
N LEU A 481 -4.03 -18.70 17.15
CA LEU A 481 -4.70 -19.91 16.65
C LEU A 481 -6.11 -20.14 17.26
N PRO A 482 -6.37 -19.92 18.57
CA PRO A 482 -7.72 -20.04 19.11
C PRO A 482 -8.75 -19.11 18.45
N ALA A 483 -8.35 -17.87 18.12
CA ALA A 483 -9.23 -16.91 17.45
C ALA A 483 -9.53 -17.33 16.01
N VAL A 484 -8.54 -17.87 15.30
CA VAL A 484 -8.74 -18.40 13.94
C VAL A 484 -9.64 -19.64 13.95
N ARG A 485 -9.50 -20.53 14.95
CA ARG A 485 -10.39 -21.68 15.11
C ARG A 485 -11.83 -21.26 15.44
N ALA A 486 -12.01 -20.25 16.27
CA ALA A 486 -13.33 -19.69 16.57
C ALA A 486 -13.97 -19.12 15.30
N LEU A 487 -13.23 -18.30 14.54
CA LEU A 487 -13.67 -17.76 13.26
C LEU A 487 -14.07 -18.86 12.26
N ALA A 488 -13.23 -19.89 12.09
CA ALA A 488 -13.56 -21.01 11.21
C ALA A 488 -14.81 -21.78 11.67
N GLY A 489 -15.04 -21.86 12.99
CA GLY A 489 -16.26 -22.41 13.59
C GLY A 489 -17.50 -21.58 13.29
N GLU A 490 -17.42 -20.26 13.45
CA GLU A 490 -18.50 -19.31 13.14
C GLU A 490 -18.89 -19.33 11.66
N LEU A 491 -17.93 -19.58 10.77
CA LEU A 491 -18.12 -19.65 9.32
C LEU A 491 -18.55 -21.05 8.84
N GLY A 492 -19.17 -21.88 9.68
CA GLY A 492 -19.69 -23.19 9.25
C GLY A 492 -18.74 -24.37 9.52
N GLY A 493 -17.75 -24.21 10.40
CA GLY A 493 -16.89 -25.31 10.86
C GLY A 493 -15.83 -25.74 9.85
N HIS A 494 -15.31 -24.81 9.06
CA HIS A 494 -14.29 -25.09 8.04
C HIS A 494 -12.99 -25.67 8.65
N PRO A 495 -12.27 -26.54 7.92
CA PRO A 495 -11.03 -27.15 8.40
C PRO A 495 -9.95 -26.09 8.64
N VAL A 496 -9.18 -26.30 9.72
CA VAL A 496 -8.02 -25.48 10.09
C VAL A 496 -6.79 -26.37 10.15
N HIS A 497 -5.92 -26.23 9.15
CA HIS A 497 -4.61 -26.87 9.09
C HIS A 497 -3.57 -26.00 9.80
N VAL A 498 -2.76 -26.61 10.65
CA VAL A 498 -1.81 -25.89 11.50
C VAL A 498 -0.39 -26.24 11.12
N ILE A 499 0.47 -25.23 10.95
CA ILE A 499 1.91 -25.41 10.77
C ILE A 499 2.59 -25.10 12.13
N PRO A 500 3.12 -26.12 12.84
CA PRO A 500 3.52 -26.00 14.26
C PRO A 500 4.57 -24.92 14.55
N GLU A 501 5.54 -24.75 13.65
CA GLU A 501 6.69 -23.87 13.88
C GLU A 501 6.56 -22.51 13.21
N ALA A 502 5.42 -22.23 12.56
CA ALA A 502 5.21 -21.01 11.81
C ALA A 502 4.49 -19.93 12.61
N GLY A 503 4.88 -18.67 12.38
CA GLY A 503 4.13 -17.49 12.79
C GLY A 503 3.19 -17.00 11.69
N GLN A 504 2.97 -15.68 11.65
CA GLN A 504 2.15 -15.00 10.66
C GLN A 504 2.78 -15.05 9.25
N LEU A 505 4.11 -15.05 9.16
CA LEU A 505 4.88 -15.01 7.91
C LEU A 505 5.15 -16.40 7.33
N LEU A 506 4.22 -17.34 7.51
CA LEU A 506 4.43 -18.77 7.23
C LEU A 506 4.83 -19.06 5.78
N TYR A 507 4.41 -18.23 4.82
CA TYR A 507 4.74 -18.37 3.40
C TYR A 507 6.20 -18.06 3.05
N TYR A 508 7.04 -17.62 4.00
CA TYR A 508 8.48 -17.39 3.78
C TYR A 508 9.35 -18.61 4.05
N ARG A 509 9.21 -19.25 5.22
CA ARG A 509 10.03 -20.41 5.63
C ARG A 509 9.30 -21.73 5.60
N HIS A 510 7.97 -21.69 5.48
CA HIS A 510 7.11 -22.84 5.50
C HIS A 510 6.31 -22.95 4.19
N PHE A 511 6.93 -22.56 3.07
CA PHE A 511 6.30 -22.63 1.76
C PHE A 511 6.02 -24.07 1.32
N ALA A 512 6.98 -24.99 1.47
CA ALA A 512 6.79 -26.42 1.21
C ALA A 512 5.58 -27.03 1.97
N PRO A 513 5.51 -26.96 3.32
CA PRO A 513 4.35 -27.53 4.02
C PRO A 513 3.04 -26.78 3.72
N LEU A 514 3.08 -25.48 3.37
CA LEU A 514 1.92 -24.76 2.87
C LEU A 514 1.42 -25.37 1.55
N LEU A 515 2.30 -25.58 0.57
CA LEU A 515 1.95 -26.21 -0.70
C LEU A 515 1.41 -27.63 -0.51
N ASP A 516 2.05 -28.45 0.31
CA ASP A 516 1.58 -29.80 0.64
C ASP A 516 0.15 -29.82 1.19
N ILE A 517 -0.18 -28.88 2.09
CA ILE A 517 -1.52 -28.76 2.66
C ILE A 517 -2.51 -28.29 1.58
N HIS A 518 -2.13 -27.28 0.81
CA HIS A 518 -2.99 -26.71 -0.23
C HIS A 518 -3.28 -27.74 -1.33
N ASP A 519 -2.28 -28.49 -1.78
CA ASP A 519 -2.42 -29.52 -2.81
C ASP A 519 -3.39 -30.64 -2.38
N ARG A 520 -3.27 -31.09 -1.12
CA ARG A 520 -4.22 -32.05 -0.55
C ARG A 520 -5.64 -31.49 -0.48
N PHE A 521 -5.80 -30.22 -0.09
CA PHE A 521 -7.10 -29.56 -0.07
C PHE A 521 -7.71 -29.49 -1.49
N LEU A 522 -6.90 -29.08 -2.46
CA LEU A 522 -7.29 -28.99 -3.86
C LEU A 522 -7.63 -30.35 -4.47
N SER A 523 -6.95 -31.42 -4.04
CA SER A 523 -7.20 -32.80 -4.47
C SER A 523 -8.46 -33.40 -3.82
N ALA A 524 -8.75 -33.05 -2.56
CA ALA A 524 -9.94 -33.50 -1.85
C ALA A 524 -11.24 -32.84 -2.36
N GLY A 525 -11.14 -31.64 -2.94
CA GLY A 525 -12.28 -30.88 -3.48
C GLY A 525 -12.61 -31.17 -4.95
N VAL A 526 -11.81 -31.95 -5.68
CA VAL A 526 -12.09 -32.36 -7.06
C VAL A 526 -12.95 -33.62 -7.02
N PRO A 527 -14.20 -33.62 -7.52
CA PRO A 527 -14.90 -34.87 -7.81
C PRO A 527 -14.04 -35.64 -8.81
N GLN A 528 -13.56 -36.84 -8.44
CA GLN A 528 -12.83 -37.68 -9.38
C GLN A 528 -13.72 -37.93 -10.60
N ALA A 529 -13.36 -37.31 -11.73
CA ALA A 529 -13.93 -37.65 -13.01
C ALA A 529 -13.39 -39.02 -13.42
N GLY A 530 -14.12 -40.08 -13.09
CA GLY A 530 -13.86 -41.41 -13.65
C GLY A 530 -13.82 -42.57 -12.68
N GLU A 531 -14.91 -42.83 -11.95
CA GLU A 531 -15.34 -44.21 -11.79
C GLU A 531 -16.71 -44.35 -12.46
N LYS A 532 -16.72 -45.00 -13.61
CA LYS A 532 -17.94 -45.52 -14.22
C LYS A 532 -18.53 -46.52 -13.22
N THR A 533 -19.48 -46.06 -12.42
CA THR A 533 -20.35 -46.94 -11.65
C THR A 533 -20.99 -47.92 -12.61
N GLY A 534 -20.80 -49.20 -12.32
CA GLY A 534 -21.22 -50.31 -13.14
C GLY A 534 -22.69 -50.23 -13.51
N THR A 535 -22.95 -50.59 -14.77
CA THR A 535 -24.26 -50.87 -15.36
C THR A 535 -25.19 -51.59 -14.37
N PRO A 536 -26.44 -51.12 -14.17
CA PRO A 536 -27.43 -51.88 -13.42
C PRO A 536 -27.87 -53.08 -14.27
N ILE A 537 -27.62 -54.27 -13.73
CA ILE A 537 -28.14 -55.53 -14.27
C ILE A 537 -29.67 -55.50 -14.12
N HIS A 538 -30.37 -55.49 -15.25
CA HIS A 538 -31.79 -55.77 -15.35
C HIS A 538 -32.06 -57.22 -14.89
N PRO A 539 -33.01 -57.50 -13.98
CA PRO A 539 -33.46 -58.86 -13.75
C PRO A 539 -34.46 -59.24 -14.83
N ASP A 540 -34.08 -60.27 -15.60
CA ASP A 540 -34.95 -60.95 -16.53
C ASP A 540 -36.11 -61.62 -15.81
N THR A 541 -37.27 -61.47 -16.43
CA THR A 541 -38.51 -62.19 -16.20
C THR A 541 -38.35 -63.69 -16.43
N GLU A 542 -38.61 -64.51 -15.42
CA GLU A 542 -39.19 -65.84 -15.64
C GLU A 542 -40.32 -66.15 -14.65
N ARG A 543 -41.39 -66.67 -15.24
CA ARG A 543 -42.68 -67.03 -14.65
C ARG A 543 -42.65 -68.44 -14.05
N ARG A 544 -43.41 -68.58 -12.97
CA ARG A 544 -44.33 -69.70 -12.62
C ARG A 544 -43.78 -71.13 -12.56
N GLY A 545 -43.96 -71.74 -11.39
CA GLY A 545 -44.10 -73.18 -11.23
C GLY A 545 -44.34 -73.58 -9.77
N ASP A 546 -45.51 -74.14 -9.51
CA ASP A 546 -46.05 -74.61 -8.23
C ASP A 546 -45.16 -75.60 -7.45
N GLY A 547 -45.47 -75.77 -6.15
CA GLY A 547 -45.40 -77.11 -5.54
C GLY A 547 -44.81 -77.22 -4.13
N ALA A 548 -45.67 -77.01 -3.14
CA ALA A 548 -45.84 -77.80 -1.91
C ALA A 548 -44.66 -78.56 -1.22
N ALA A 549 -44.65 -78.36 0.11
CA ALA A 549 -44.51 -79.39 1.16
C ALA A 549 -43.10 -79.79 1.68
N SER A 550 -42.91 -79.37 2.94
CA SER A 550 -42.63 -80.25 4.10
C SER A 550 -41.20 -80.37 4.66
N ARG A 551 -41.13 -80.09 5.97
CA ARG A 551 -40.41 -80.80 7.04
C ARG A 551 -38.88 -80.95 6.95
N GLY A 552 -38.21 -80.23 7.86
CA GLY A 552 -37.67 -80.89 9.05
C GLY A 552 -36.16 -81.17 9.14
N ARG A 553 -35.57 -80.62 10.22
CA ARG A 553 -34.47 -81.14 11.06
C ARG A 553 -33.04 -81.30 10.49
N ARG A 554 -32.15 -80.59 11.19
CA ARG A 554 -30.89 -81.05 11.82
C ARG A 554 -30.00 -82.02 11.03
N ARG A 555 -28.79 -81.57 10.71
CA ARG A 555 -27.58 -81.88 11.49
C ARG A 555 -26.55 -80.77 11.33
#